data_AF-A0A668W067-F1
#
_entry.id   AF-A0A668W067-F1
#
_cell.length_a   1.000
_cell.length_b   1.000
_cell.length_c   1.000
_cell.angle_alpha   90.00
_cell.angle_beta   90.00
_cell.angle_gamma   90.00
#
_symmetry.space_group_name_H-M   'P 1'
#
loop_
_entity.id
_entity.type
_entity.pdbx_description
1 polymer ?
#
loop_
_entity_poly.entity_id
_entity_poly.type
_entity_poly.pdbx_seq_one_letter_code
_entity_poly.pdbx_strand_id
1 'polypeptide(L)'
;MDPVWLLLLLPSVLRAQVASDFPSGVTVETANSTDSLTNNTRTSENSTSPSTSSIAAEASGFAPSEAPIEIEDDWSPAETFLYTGDPSTLVVGRCSRAYSTRGQMGPLPFSFTAPLRPAMDALANTANFLNMIFQASDLHESTVQEDMEWYHALVRALLEADVLIRRALFTFDADPTAQVPQLVLHATRTQMAKVQTIILQDLSKAWESLHPPAPAPDDSWFRKLKFPESSQPITALSKRVLLNDLNTLDTPKWGQGDSYVTNRSGVRWDSAPFLDCMDERFVPGWMLTLSTSFYGLKPDLTPEFRGVIRVDVNIQDIDLDQCATGEGWFADTHQCNRTTMECITIPGRGFRLGQYCCRCKEGYYSPDVSPQDSGKSTDINNGMCYPNMRICLPCWPGCKSCQDGTPCWVQEDWLLRSGVLAIQGVFMLLIFISMLVAYRHRRNRRIRASGLLLLETILFGSLLLYFPVFIMYFRPSTFRCILLRWVRMLGFSIVYGTVTLKMYRVLKVFLSRTAQRMPYMSSLHLLRILGVMLMTVSWFLCAWTVGVMQNRDRNIPVFITTNTPDGQGFNMCYLDRWDYMMAVAELLFLCWGSSLWTAVRPVPSAFHEPRYMGIAIHNELLLSSLFHLFR
;
A
#
# COMPACT_ATOMS: atom_id res chain seq x y z
N MET A 1 17.62 -18.38 66.31
CA MET A 1 18.47 -18.92 65.23
C MET A 1 17.72 -18.66 63.95
N ASP A 2 18.25 -17.76 63.13
CA ASP A 2 17.49 -16.57 62.75
C ASP A 2 17.02 -16.58 61.28
N PRO A 3 15.79 -16.11 61.00
CA PRO A 3 15.21 -16.07 59.65
C PRO A 3 15.70 -14.87 58.82
N VAL A 4 16.64 -14.08 59.36
CA VAL A 4 17.13 -12.83 58.75
C VAL A 4 18.20 -13.08 57.67
N TRP A 5 18.87 -14.23 57.69
CA TRP A 5 19.94 -14.55 56.72
C TRP A 5 19.44 -14.89 55.31
N LEU A 6 18.19 -15.35 55.14
CA LEU A 6 17.64 -15.62 53.80
C LEU A 6 17.25 -14.35 53.02
N LEU A 7 17.04 -13.22 53.71
CA LEU A 7 16.68 -11.93 53.08
C LEU A 7 17.90 -11.19 52.48
N LEU A 8 19.12 -11.60 52.83
CA LEU A 8 20.37 -10.95 52.37
C LEU A 8 21.06 -11.67 51.20
N LEU A 9 20.61 -12.87 50.81
CA LEU A 9 21.23 -13.67 49.75
C LEU A 9 20.56 -13.53 48.37
N LEU A 10 19.37 -12.93 48.28
CA LEU A 10 18.68 -12.71 47.00
C LEU A 10 19.30 -11.60 46.12
N PRO A 11 19.88 -10.50 46.64
CA PRO A 11 20.49 -9.47 45.78
C PRO A 11 21.83 -9.90 45.16
N SER A 12 22.56 -10.82 45.80
CA SER A 12 23.90 -11.24 45.36
C SER A 12 23.88 -12.28 44.24
N VAL A 13 22.82 -13.09 44.14
CA VAL A 13 22.66 -14.06 43.03
C VAL A 13 22.26 -13.36 41.73
N LEU A 14 21.53 -12.25 41.80
CA LEU A 14 21.12 -11.45 40.62
C LEU A 14 22.25 -10.57 40.05
N ARG A 15 23.26 -10.20 40.85
CA ARG A 15 24.41 -9.41 40.36
C ARG A 15 25.50 -10.28 39.70
N ALA A 16 25.51 -11.59 39.95
CA ALA A 16 26.55 -12.50 39.45
C ALA A 16 26.30 -13.06 38.03
N GLN A 17 25.17 -12.73 37.38
CA GLN A 17 24.88 -13.14 35.99
C GLN A 17 25.09 -12.02 34.94
N VAL A 18 25.55 -10.83 35.35
CA VAL A 18 25.73 -9.67 34.44
C VAL A 18 27.20 -9.32 34.19
N ALA A 19 28.15 -10.14 34.64
CA ALA A 19 29.57 -9.92 34.36
C ALA A 19 30.25 -11.22 33.92
N SER A 20 30.29 -11.43 32.61
CA SER A 20 31.31 -12.26 31.98
C SER A 20 31.80 -11.55 30.72
N ASP A 21 32.80 -10.68 30.90
CA ASP A 21 33.72 -10.29 29.85
C ASP A 21 34.56 -11.51 29.43
N PHE A 22 34.71 -11.74 28.13
CA PHE A 22 35.82 -12.49 27.53
C PHE A 22 35.97 -12.09 26.04
N PRO A 23 37.16 -12.23 25.45
CA PRO A 23 37.89 -11.14 24.84
C PRO A 23 37.92 -11.19 23.31
N SER A 24 38.22 -10.03 22.74
CA SER A 24 38.60 -9.80 21.36
C SER A 24 39.89 -10.56 20.99
N GLY A 25 39.90 -11.25 19.85
CA GLY A 25 41.12 -11.74 19.23
C GLY A 25 40.93 -12.75 18.08
N VAL A 26 41.08 -12.25 16.84
CA VAL A 26 41.71 -12.88 15.64
C VAL A 26 41.06 -14.19 15.12
N THR A 27 40.56 -14.29 13.89
CA THR A 27 41.35 -14.32 12.64
C THR A 27 40.39 -14.34 11.43
N VAL A 28 40.76 -13.53 10.44
CA VAL A 28 40.22 -13.53 9.09
C VAL A 28 40.86 -14.69 8.33
N GLU A 29 40.06 -15.61 7.80
CA GLU A 29 40.48 -16.51 6.72
C GLU A 29 39.66 -16.21 5.47
N THR A 30 40.30 -15.48 4.57
CA THR A 30 40.01 -15.39 3.14
C THR A 30 40.33 -16.73 2.48
N ALA A 31 39.32 -17.40 1.92
CA ALA A 31 39.53 -18.47 0.95
C ALA A 31 39.23 -17.92 -0.46
N ASN A 32 40.28 -17.47 -1.14
CA ASN A 32 40.36 -17.45 -2.59
C ASN A 32 40.48 -18.90 -3.08
N SER A 33 39.63 -19.32 -4.00
CA SER A 33 39.94 -20.41 -4.91
C SER A 33 39.33 -20.10 -6.28
N THR A 34 40.18 -19.48 -7.10
CA THR A 34 40.16 -19.59 -8.56
C THR A 34 40.23 -21.06 -8.93
N ASP A 35 39.33 -21.54 -9.79
CA ASP A 35 39.64 -22.65 -10.69
C ASP A 35 38.82 -22.52 -11.97
N SER A 36 39.56 -22.17 -13.02
CA SER A 36 39.18 -22.31 -14.42
C SER A 36 39.25 -23.77 -14.83
N LEU A 37 38.26 -24.28 -15.57
CA LEU A 37 38.45 -25.23 -16.67
C LEU A 37 37.15 -25.36 -17.48
N THR A 38 37.23 -24.81 -18.70
CA THR A 38 36.65 -25.28 -19.97
C THR A 38 35.75 -26.53 -19.95
N ASN A 39 34.54 -26.39 -20.49
CA ASN A 39 34.14 -27.24 -21.61
C ASN A 39 33.03 -26.63 -22.48
N ASN A 40 33.28 -26.67 -23.79
CA ASN A 40 32.39 -26.26 -24.87
C ASN A 40 31.28 -27.29 -25.09
N THR A 41 30.05 -26.83 -25.37
CA THR A 41 29.20 -27.44 -26.42
C THR A 41 28.10 -26.49 -26.90
N ARG A 42 28.42 -25.83 -28.00
CA ARG A 42 27.62 -25.43 -29.18
C ARG A 42 26.21 -26.05 -29.30
N THR A 43 25.20 -25.21 -29.56
CA THR A 43 24.20 -25.37 -30.66
C THR A 43 23.40 -24.07 -30.85
N SER A 44 23.77 -23.29 -31.87
CA SER A 44 22.87 -22.36 -32.55
C SER A 44 22.98 -22.67 -34.04
N GLU A 45 21.89 -23.15 -34.63
CA GLU A 45 21.64 -23.16 -36.07
C GLU A 45 20.73 -21.95 -36.36
N ASN A 46 21.12 -20.95 -37.15
CA ASN A 46 21.45 -20.91 -38.58
C ASN A 46 20.21 -20.61 -39.44
N SER A 47 20.26 -19.50 -40.17
CA SER A 47 19.85 -19.40 -41.59
C SER A 47 19.95 -17.92 -42.03
N THR A 48 21.05 -17.51 -42.69
CA THR A 48 21.39 -17.63 -44.13
C THR A 48 20.57 -16.74 -45.06
N SER A 49 21.27 -15.79 -45.69
CA SER A 49 21.16 -15.58 -47.13
C SER A 49 22.48 -15.02 -47.69
N PRO A 50 22.82 -15.31 -48.96
CA PRO A 50 24.20 -15.55 -49.39
C PRO A 50 24.82 -14.40 -50.19
N SER A 51 26.15 -14.40 -50.20
CA SER A 51 27.03 -13.68 -51.10
C SER A 51 27.07 -14.32 -52.50
N THR A 52 27.07 -13.51 -53.57
CA THR A 52 27.91 -13.81 -54.74
C THR A 52 28.42 -12.54 -55.41
N SER A 53 29.70 -12.63 -55.76
CA SER A 53 30.68 -11.69 -56.28
C SER A 53 30.49 -11.23 -57.73
N SER A 54 31.03 -10.06 -58.07
CA SER A 54 31.78 -9.87 -59.32
C SER A 54 32.82 -8.74 -59.21
N ILE A 55 34.01 -9.02 -59.74
CA ILE A 55 35.25 -8.23 -59.70
C ILE A 55 35.29 -7.16 -60.82
N ALA A 56 35.87 -6.01 -60.45
CA ALA A 56 36.57 -4.93 -61.18
C ALA A 56 36.49 -4.76 -62.72
N ALA A 57 36.28 -3.51 -63.15
CA ALA A 57 36.85 -2.91 -64.37
C ALA A 57 37.04 -1.39 -64.17
N GLU A 58 38.05 -0.84 -64.84
CA GLU A 58 38.74 0.43 -64.63
C GLU A 58 37.98 1.73 -65.00
N ALA A 59 38.58 2.82 -64.53
CA ALA A 59 38.29 4.24 -64.64
C ALA A 59 37.84 4.81 -66.00
N SER A 60 36.88 5.73 -65.94
CA SER A 60 36.88 6.97 -66.76
C SER A 60 35.97 8.01 -66.11
N GLY A 61 36.48 9.24 -66.00
CA GLY A 61 35.93 10.29 -65.16
C GLY A 61 34.54 10.81 -65.54
N PHE A 62 33.76 11.11 -64.51
CA PHE A 62 32.77 12.18 -64.48
C PHE A 62 32.65 12.61 -63.01
N ALA A 63 32.82 13.90 -62.75
CA ALA A 63 32.63 14.47 -61.42
C ALA A 63 31.17 14.29 -60.98
N PRO A 64 30.88 13.75 -59.78
CA PRO A 64 29.59 13.93 -59.16
C PRO A 64 29.65 15.16 -58.27
N SER A 65 28.76 16.10 -58.60
CA SER A 65 28.29 17.19 -57.74
C SER A 65 28.24 16.77 -56.27
N GLU A 66 28.76 17.59 -55.37
CA GLU A 66 28.53 17.48 -53.93
C GLU A 66 27.03 17.27 -53.67
N ALA A 67 26.67 16.06 -53.24
CA ALA A 67 25.38 15.84 -52.59
C ALA A 67 25.40 16.62 -51.27
N PRO A 68 24.30 17.29 -50.86
CA PRO A 68 24.24 17.92 -49.55
C PRO A 68 24.46 16.84 -48.50
N ILE A 69 25.39 17.07 -47.57
CA ILE A 69 25.55 16.25 -46.37
C ILE A 69 24.21 16.34 -45.63
N GLU A 70 23.43 15.26 -45.59
CA GLU A 70 22.29 15.17 -44.67
C GLU A 70 22.86 15.31 -43.26
N ILE A 71 22.54 16.41 -42.59
CA ILE A 71 22.87 16.61 -41.19
C ILE A 71 21.97 15.65 -40.41
N GLU A 72 22.55 14.57 -39.90
CA GLU A 72 21.85 13.66 -39.01
C GLU A 72 21.56 14.41 -37.70
N ASP A 73 20.30 14.76 -37.49
CA ASP A 73 19.86 15.50 -36.30
C ASP A 73 20.10 14.65 -35.03
N ASP A 74 20.79 15.23 -34.06
CA ASP A 74 20.93 14.66 -32.72
C ASP A 74 19.68 14.96 -31.89
N TRP A 75 18.83 13.95 -31.69
CA TRP A 75 17.59 14.04 -30.92
C TRP A 75 17.80 13.91 -29.40
N SER A 76 19.01 13.63 -28.92
CA SER A 76 19.32 13.46 -27.50
C SER A 76 18.91 14.66 -26.61
N PRO A 77 18.98 15.94 -27.07
CA PRO A 77 18.51 17.07 -26.26
C PRO A 77 17.00 17.04 -26.05
N ALA A 78 16.23 16.65 -27.07
CA ALA A 78 14.78 16.56 -26.98
C ALA A 78 14.33 15.38 -26.10
N GLU A 79 15.02 14.24 -26.17
CA GLU A 79 14.80 13.12 -25.26
C GLU A 79 15.15 13.49 -23.81
N THR A 80 16.26 14.19 -23.59
CA THR A 80 16.64 14.67 -22.26
C THR A 80 15.63 15.67 -21.71
N PHE A 81 15.11 16.56 -22.55
CA PHE A 81 14.04 17.48 -22.19
C PHE A 81 12.75 16.74 -21.78
N LEU A 82 12.42 15.61 -22.41
CA LEU A 82 11.26 14.80 -22.03
C LEU A 82 11.34 14.25 -20.60
N TYR A 83 12.54 13.96 -20.08
CA TYR A 83 12.73 13.50 -18.69
C TYR A 83 12.94 14.65 -17.70
N THR A 84 13.68 15.70 -18.10
CA THR A 84 14.09 16.78 -17.20
C THR A 84 13.08 17.93 -17.17
N GLY A 85 12.46 18.25 -18.32
CA GLY A 85 11.63 19.43 -18.56
C GLY A 85 12.32 20.76 -18.31
N ASP A 86 13.66 20.78 -18.36
CA ASP A 86 14.46 22.02 -18.25
C ASP A 86 14.75 22.57 -19.66
N PRO A 87 14.23 23.76 -20.02
CA PRO A 87 14.45 24.35 -21.34
C PRO A 87 15.94 24.62 -21.64
N SER A 88 16.82 24.67 -20.64
CA SER A 88 18.26 24.86 -20.85
C SER A 88 18.89 23.73 -21.69
N THR A 89 18.35 22.51 -21.59
CA THR A 89 18.81 21.33 -22.33
C THR A 89 18.64 21.47 -23.84
N LEU A 90 17.64 22.24 -24.27
CA LEU A 90 17.31 22.46 -25.68
C LEU A 90 18.18 23.52 -26.36
N VAL A 91 18.87 24.38 -25.60
CA VAL A 91 19.71 25.46 -26.14
C VAL A 91 20.93 24.94 -26.90
N VAL A 92 21.39 23.74 -26.54
CA VAL A 92 22.60 23.10 -27.10
C VAL A 92 22.29 22.36 -28.41
N GLY A 93 21.04 21.94 -28.62
CA GLY A 93 20.61 21.17 -29.78
C GLY A 93 20.23 22.07 -30.96
N ARG A 94 20.70 21.71 -32.17
CA ARG A 94 20.16 22.21 -33.43
C ARG A 94 19.13 21.20 -33.96
N CYS A 95 18.11 21.69 -34.65
CA CYS A 95 17.11 20.85 -35.29
C CYS A 95 16.91 21.28 -36.74
N SER A 96 16.81 20.33 -37.67
CA SER A 96 16.35 20.62 -39.03
C SER A 96 14.82 20.59 -39.14
N ARG A 97 14.16 19.81 -38.27
CA ARG A 97 12.71 19.56 -38.27
C ARG A 97 12.14 19.32 -36.87
N ALA A 98 10.82 19.34 -36.76
CA ALA A 98 10.11 19.01 -35.52
C ALA A 98 10.38 17.55 -35.10
N TYR A 99 10.55 17.34 -33.79
CA TYR A 99 10.81 16.03 -33.20
C TYR A 99 9.53 15.42 -32.63
N SER A 100 9.12 14.25 -33.10
CA SER A 100 8.02 13.49 -32.50
C SER A 100 8.54 12.28 -31.76
N THR A 101 7.95 11.99 -30.59
CA THR A 101 8.22 10.70 -29.92
C THR A 101 7.74 9.53 -30.78
N ARG A 102 8.20 8.30 -30.47
CA ARG A 102 7.69 7.10 -31.16
C ARG A 102 6.17 7.05 -31.06
N GLY A 103 5.51 6.81 -32.19
CA GLY A 103 4.05 6.74 -32.30
C GLY A 103 3.45 5.85 -31.21
N GLN A 104 2.56 6.43 -30.41
CA GLN A 104 1.89 5.76 -29.31
C GLN A 104 0.62 5.09 -29.83
N MET A 105 0.46 3.80 -29.53
CA MET A 105 -0.79 3.08 -29.80
C MET A 105 -1.76 3.30 -28.65
N GLY A 106 -3.05 3.40 -28.97
CA GLY A 106 -4.13 3.51 -27.99
C GLY A 106 -4.63 4.94 -27.70
N PRO A 107 -5.58 5.09 -26.76
CA PRO A 107 -6.21 6.37 -26.46
C PRO A 107 -5.29 7.34 -25.68
N LEU A 108 -5.64 8.62 -25.72
CA LEU A 108 -5.00 9.64 -24.87
C LEU A 108 -5.11 9.26 -23.38
N PRO A 109 -4.10 9.59 -22.55
CA PRO A 109 -4.15 9.33 -21.12
C PRO A 109 -5.34 10.04 -20.47
N PHE A 110 -5.90 9.45 -19.41
CA PHE A 110 -7.08 10.03 -18.74
C PHE A 110 -6.83 11.47 -18.27
N SER A 111 -5.61 11.80 -17.84
CA SER A 111 -5.20 13.14 -17.42
C SER A 111 -5.38 14.22 -18.50
N PHE A 112 -5.40 13.85 -19.78
CA PHE A 112 -5.56 14.76 -20.91
C PHE A 112 -7.03 15.11 -21.19
N THR A 113 -7.97 14.31 -20.68
CA THR A 113 -9.41 14.41 -21.02
C THR A 113 -10.03 15.74 -20.58
N ALA A 114 -9.67 16.24 -19.40
CA ALA A 114 -10.23 17.49 -18.86
C ALA A 114 -9.53 18.73 -19.44
N PRO A 115 -8.19 18.83 -19.49
CA PRO A 115 -7.50 19.98 -20.05
C PRO A 115 -7.76 20.19 -21.54
N LEU A 116 -7.86 19.12 -22.34
CA LEU A 116 -8.06 19.24 -23.79
C LEU A 116 -9.52 19.46 -24.20
N ARG A 117 -10.47 19.32 -23.28
CA ARG A 117 -11.90 19.42 -23.58
C ARG A 117 -12.27 20.74 -24.27
N PRO A 118 -11.85 21.93 -23.79
CA PRO A 118 -12.23 23.20 -24.42
C PRO A 118 -11.70 23.32 -25.85
N ALA A 119 -10.43 22.95 -26.09
CA ALA A 119 -9.86 22.92 -27.44
C ALA A 119 -10.59 21.96 -28.39
N MET A 120 -10.95 20.75 -27.93
CA MET A 120 -11.71 19.80 -28.74
C MET A 120 -13.15 20.28 -29.01
N ASP A 121 -13.80 20.91 -28.02
CA ASP A 121 -15.14 21.49 -28.18
C ASP A 121 -15.09 22.69 -29.16
N ALA A 122 -14.06 23.53 -29.09
CA ALA A 122 -13.83 24.61 -30.04
C ALA A 122 -13.70 24.10 -31.48
N LEU A 123 -12.85 23.09 -31.71
CA LEU A 123 -12.72 22.43 -33.01
C LEU A 123 -14.06 21.88 -33.53
N ALA A 124 -14.79 21.14 -32.69
CA ALA A 124 -16.07 20.55 -33.08
C ALA A 124 -17.11 21.64 -33.41
N ASN A 125 -17.17 22.71 -32.62
CA ASN A 125 -18.08 23.83 -32.84
C ASN A 125 -17.72 24.61 -34.10
N THR A 126 -16.45 24.87 -34.38
CA THR A 126 -15.99 25.53 -35.61
C THR A 126 -16.29 24.66 -36.83
N ALA A 127 -16.06 23.35 -36.76
CA ALA A 127 -16.43 22.44 -37.83
C ALA A 127 -17.95 22.40 -38.07
N ASN A 128 -18.75 22.43 -36.99
CA ASN A 128 -20.20 22.51 -37.10
C ASN A 128 -20.67 23.83 -37.70
N PHE A 129 -20.06 24.96 -37.34
CA PHE A 129 -20.34 26.25 -37.93
C PHE A 129 -20.07 26.23 -39.44
N LEU A 130 -18.93 25.69 -39.87
CA LEU A 130 -18.61 25.53 -41.29
C LEU A 130 -19.54 24.55 -42.00
N ASN A 131 -19.86 23.42 -41.38
CA ASN A 131 -20.84 22.47 -41.90
C ASN A 131 -22.18 23.18 -42.16
N MET A 132 -22.66 24.00 -41.22
CA MET A 132 -23.92 24.73 -41.41
C MET A 132 -23.87 25.71 -42.58
N ILE A 133 -22.74 26.38 -42.81
CA ILE A 133 -22.57 27.31 -43.93
C ILE A 133 -22.54 26.55 -45.26
N PHE A 134 -21.66 25.54 -45.38
CA PHE A 134 -21.44 24.82 -46.64
C PHE A 134 -22.53 23.79 -46.99
N GLN A 135 -23.39 23.41 -46.03
CA GLN A 135 -24.56 22.56 -46.30
C GLN A 135 -25.81 23.38 -46.66
N ALA A 136 -25.91 24.62 -46.18
CA ALA A 136 -27.07 25.48 -46.39
C ALA A 136 -27.01 26.33 -47.66
N SER A 137 -25.81 26.78 -48.01
CA SER A 137 -25.62 27.71 -49.11
C SER A 137 -25.42 26.98 -50.43
N ASP A 138 -26.04 27.50 -51.50
CA ASP A 138 -25.58 27.27 -52.88
C ASP A 138 -24.34 28.14 -53.18
N LEU A 139 -23.46 28.38 -52.19
CA LEU A 139 -22.14 28.99 -52.37
C LEU A 139 -21.25 27.98 -53.11
N HIS A 140 -21.65 27.63 -54.32
CA HIS A 140 -20.85 26.81 -55.20
C HIS A 140 -19.76 27.65 -55.88
N GLU A 141 -19.78 28.98 -55.75
CA GLU A 141 -19.00 29.90 -56.59
C GLU A 141 -18.75 31.30 -55.98
N SER A 142 -18.80 31.54 -54.64
CA SER A 142 -18.09 32.73 -54.13
C SER A 142 -16.59 32.47 -54.29
N THR A 143 -15.87 33.41 -54.88
CA THR A 143 -14.43 33.23 -54.98
C THR A 143 -13.86 33.21 -53.56
N VAL A 144 -13.01 32.24 -53.24
CA VAL A 144 -12.31 32.15 -51.94
C VAL A 144 -11.69 33.49 -51.50
N GLN A 145 -11.39 34.34 -52.48
CA GLN A 145 -10.87 35.69 -52.33
C GLN A 145 -11.86 36.68 -51.68
N GLU A 146 -13.16 36.58 -51.94
CA GLU A 146 -14.19 37.48 -51.40
C GLU A 146 -14.45 37.22 -49.92
N ASP A 147 -14.37 35.95 -49.50
CA ASP A 147 -14.63 35.52 -48.11
C ASP A 147 -13.34 35.38 -47.27
N MET A 148 -12.19 35.82 -47.80
CA MET A 148 -10.87 35.70 -47.16
C MET A 148 -10.85 36.33 -45.76
N GLU A 149 -11.50 37.48 -45.58
CA GLU A 149 -11.58 38.17 -44.29
C GLU A 149 -12.34 37.37 -43.24
N TRP A 150 -13.41 36.66 -43.65
CA TRP A 150 -14.19 35.78 -42.77
C TRP A 150 -13.37 34.59 -42.31
N TYR A 151 -12.61 33.95 -43.22
CA TYR A 151 -11.75 32.83 -42.86
C TYR A 151 -10.60 33.28 -41.94
N HIS A 152 -9.99 34.44 -42.17
CA HIS A 152 -8.99 34.99 -41.24
C HIS A 152 -9.56 35.26 -39.84
N ALA A 153 -10.77 35.81 -39.76
CA ALA A 153 -11.46 36.03 -38.49
C ALA A 153 -11.77 34.71 -37.78
N LEU A 154 -12.19 33.69 -38.52
CA LEU A 154 -12.47 32.35 -38.00
C LEU A 154 -11.24 31.70 -37.38
N VAL A 155 -10.10 31.69 -38.08
CA VAL A 155 -8.85 31.08 -37.57
C VAL A 155 -8.33 31.83 -36.35
N ARG A 156 -8.44 33.17 -36.34
CA ARG A 156 -8.11 33.97 -35.15
C ARG A 156 -9.01 33.63 -33.96
N ALA A 157 -10.33 33.55 -34.17
CA ALA A 157 -11.28 33.19 -33.13
C ALA A 157 -11.02 31.78 -32.58
N LEU A 158 -10.65 30.83 -33.44
CA LEU A 158 -10.28 29.48 -33.02
C LEU A 158 -9.01 29.46 -32.16
N LEU A 159 -7.99 30.24 -32.52
CA LEU A 159 -6.78 30.39 -31.71
C LEU A 159 -7.09 30.99 -30.32
N GLU A 160 -8.04 31.92 -30.26
CA GLU A 160 -8.46 32.58 -29.02
C GLU A 160 -9.42 31.75 -28.15
N ALA A 161 -9.99 30.66 -28.69
CA ALA A 161 -10.96 29.82 -27.98
C ALA A 161 -10.37 29.14 -26.73
N ASP A 162 -9.07 28.87 -26.70
CA ASP A 162 -8.37 28.28 -25.55
C ASP A 162 -6.96 28.88 -25.39
N VAL A 163 -6.50 28.98 -24.14
CA VAL A 163 -5.14 29.39 -23.80
C VAL A 163 -4.10 28.34 -24.19
N LEU A 164 -4.49 27.06 -24.22
CA LEU A 164 -3.60 25.96 -24.59
C LEU A 164 -3.30 25.94 -26.10
N ILE A 165 -4.18 26.48 -26.94
CA ILE A 165 -3.95 26.53 -28.39
C ILE A 165 -2.83 27.55 -28.71
N ARG A 166 -1.75 27.07 -29.33
CA ARG A 166 -0.62 27.92 -29.77
C ARG A 166 -0.67 28.21 -31.26
N ARG A 167 -1.18 27.26 -32.04
CA ARG A 167 -1.32 27.37 -33.49
C ARG A 167 -2.71 26.90 -33.90
N ALA A 168 -3.31 27.62 -34.84
CA ALA A 168 -4.53 27.22 -35.51
C ALA A 168 -4.29 27.26 -37.01
N LEU A 169 -4.70 26.20 -37.71
CA LEU A 169 -4.52 26.05 -39.13
C LEU A 169 -5.84 25.63 -39.78
N PHE A 170 -6.18 26.30 -40.86
CA PHE A 170 -7.39 26.07 -41.62
C PHE A 170 -7.01 25.75 -43.06
N THR A 171 -7.51 24.63 -43.54
CA THR A 171 -7.40 24.23 -44.94
C THR A 171 -8.78 24.19 -45.56
N PHE A 172 -8.88 24.73 -46.77
CA PHE A 172 -10.09 24.66 -47.58
C PHE A 172 -9.74 24.15 -48.97
N ASP A 173 -10.61 23.30 -49.49
CA ASP A 173 -10.49 22.70 -50.80
C ASP A 173 -11.86 22.57 -51.46
N ALA A 174 -12.02 23.22 -52.60
CA ALA A 174 -13.23 23.15 -53.40
C ALA A 174 -13.26 21.91 -54.31
N ASP A 175 -12.11 21.31 -54.63
CA ASP A 175 -11.99 20.21 -55.59
C ASP A 175 -11.78 18.86 -54.88
N PRO A 176 -12.70 17.89 -55.04
CA PRO A 176 -12.56 16.57 -54.44
C PRO A 176 -11.33 15.79 -54.96
N THR A 177 -10.79 16.15 -56.13
CA THR A 177 -9.65 15.47 -56.77
C THR A 177 -8.29 16.11 -56.50
N ALA A 178 -8.25 17.33 -55.97
CA ALA A 178 -7.00 18.02 -55.67
C ALA A 178 -6.18 17.28 -54.59
N GLN A 179 -4.86 17.23 -54.71
CA GLN A 179 -4.00 16.65 -53.67
C GLN A 179 -3.48 17.72 -52.68
N VAL A 180 -3.63 19.00 -53.05
CA VAL A 180 -3.15 20.16 -52.30
C VAL A 180 -4.34 21.05 -51.99
N PRO A 181 -4.47 21.56 -50.75
CA PRO A 181 -5.55 22.48 -50.40
C PRO A 181 -5.45 23.80 -51.19
N GLN A 182 -6.61 24.34 -51.57
CA GLN A 182 -6.71 25.61 -52.29
C GLN A 182 -6.35 26.81 -51.42
N LEU A 183 -6.70 26.77 -50.13
CA LEU A 183 -6.41 27.82 -49.16
C LEU A 183 -5.86 27.20 -47.88
N VAL A 184 -4.78 27.79 -47.36
CA VAL A 184 -4.13 27.41 -46.10
C VAL A 184 -3.89 28.66 -45.27
N LEU A 185 -4.69 28.84 -44.23
CA LEU A 185 -4.53 29.93 -43.29
C LEU A 185 -3.92 29.43 -41.99
N HIS A 186 -2.96 30.18 -41.46
CA HIS A 186 -2.23 29.85 -40.25
C HIS A 186 -2.26 31.03 -39.28
N ALA A 187 -2.64 30.76 -38.04
CA ALA A 187 -2.55 31.71 -36.94
C ALA A 187 -1.63 31.18 -35.85
N THR A 188 -0.70 32.00 -35.38
CA THR A 188 0.20 31.64 -34.27
C THR A 188 0.13 32.65 -33.15
N ARG A 189 0.19 32.14 -31.91
CA ARG A 189 0.33 32.93 -30.71
C ARG A 189 1.81 33.08 -30.38
N THR A 190 2.36 34.26 -30.61
CA THR A 190 3.75 34.58 -30.27
C THR A 190 3.80 35.27 -28.91
N GLN A 191 4.74 34.85 -28.05
CA GLN A 191 4.91 35.36 -26.70
C GLN A 191 6.23 36.13 -26.55
N MET A 192 6.48 37.01 -27.52
CA MET A 192 7.62 37.94 -27.47
C MET A 192 7.12 39.28 -26.93
N ALA A 193 7.39 39.54 -25.65
CA ALA A 193 7.02 40.73 -24.85
C ALA A 193 5.67 40.66 -24.09
N LYS A 194 5.45 41.60 -23.16
CA LYS A 194 4.30 41.71 -22.22
C LYS A 194 2.91 41.81 -22.89
N VAL A 195 2.83 41.72 -24.22
CA VAL A 195 1.61 41.78 -25.03
C VAL A 195 1.57 40.53 -25.90
N GLN A 196 0.47 39.78 -25.85
CA GLN A 196 0.26 38.63 -26.74
C GLN A 196 -0.05 39.13 -28.15
N THR A 197 0.76 38.72 -29.14
CA THR A 197 0.54 39.08 -30.55
C THR A 197 0.13 37.85 -31.33
N ILE A 198 -0.97 37.95 -32.08
CA ILE A 198 -1.46 36.91 -32.98
C ILE A 198 -1.01 37.24 -34.40
N ILE A 199 -0.18 36.38 -34.96
CA ILE A 199 0.32 36.51 -36.33
C ILE A 199 -0.56 35.63 -37.22
N LEU A 200 -1.15 36.24 -38.26
CA LEU A 200 -1.89 35.53 -39.30
C LEU A 200 -1.07 35.50 -40.57
N GLN A 201 -0.98 34.33 -41.19
CA GLN A 201 -0.25 34.09 -42.42
C GLN A 201 -1.10 33.26 -43.38
N ASP A 202 -1.04 33.62 -44.66
CA ASP A 202 -1.51 32.79 -45.76
C ASP A 202 -0.32 31.94 -46.25
N LEU A 203 -0.43 30.62 -46.08
CA LEU A 203 0.58 29.64 -46.44
C LEU A 203 0.22 28.86 -47.71
N SER A 204 -0.85 29.25 -48.43
CA SER A 204 -1.35 28.50 -49.59
C SER A 204 -0.27 28.32 -50.67
N LYS A 205 0.53 29.36 -50.94
CA LYS A 205 1.63 29.31 -51.91
C LYS A 205 2.88 28.59 -51.39
N ALA A 206 3.01 28.45 -50.07
CA ALA A 206 4.15 27.84 -49.40
C ALA A 206 3.88 26.38 -49.01
N TRP A 207 2.71 25.82 -49.35
CA TRP A 207 2.29 24.47 -48.94
C TRP A 207 3.34 23.41 -49.25
N GLU A 208 3.90 23.38 -50.46
CA GLU A 208 4.91 22.38 -50.85
C GLU A 208 6.22 22.54 -50.04
N SER A 209 6.55 23.77 -49.65
CA SER A 209 7.76 24.08 -48.87
C SER A 209 7.62 23.86 -47.36
N LEU A 210 6.41 23.64 -46.84
CA LEU A 210 6.16 23.28 -45.44
C LEU A 210 6.51 21.82 -45.12
N HIS A 211 6.78 20.99 -46.14
CA HIS A 211 6.89 19.54 -46.03
C HIS A 211 8.25 18.84 -46.36
N PRO A 212 9.45 19.49 -46.40
CA PRO A 212 10.71 18.78 -46.67
C PRO A 212 11.54 18.42 -45.41
N PRO A 213 12.25 17.25 -45.32
CA PRO A 213 12.06 15.95 -45.98
C PRO A 213 11.47 14.86 -45.04
N ALA A 214 11.08 13.72 -45.63
CA ALA A 214 10.45 12.58 -44.96
C ALA A 214 11.45 11.74 -44.10
N PRO A 215 10.99 11.06 -43.02
CA PRO A 215 9.62 11.00 -42.53
C PRO A 215 9.39 12.04 -41.43
N ALA A 216 8.76 13.15 -41.81
CA ALA A 216 8.21 14.17 -40.92
C ALA A 216 6.68 14.21 -41.05
N PRO A 217 5.92 14.63 -40.02
CA PRO A 217 4.50 14.32 -39.86
C PRO A 217 3.51 15.07 -40.77
N ASP A 218 3.96 16.07 -41.53
CA ASP A 218 3.14 17.25 -41.75
C ASP A 218 2.14 17.27 -42.92
N ASP A 219 2.10 16.30 -43.85
CA ASP A 219 0.94 16.16 -44.78
C ASP A 219 0.09 14.92 -44.45
N SER A 220 0.56 14.09 -43.52
CA SER A 220 -0.11 12.82 -43.21
C SER A 220 -1.49 13.06 -42.61
N TRP A 221 -1.67 14.11 -41.79
CA TRP A 221 -2.95 14.43 -41.16
C TRP A 221 -4.00 14.89 -42.17
N PHE A 222 -3.62 15.73 -43.15
CA PHE A 222 -4.55 16.24 -44.18
C PHE A 222 -4.96 15.10 -45.12
N ARG A 223 -3.98 14.35 -45.64
CA ARG A 223 -4.25 13.20 -46.51
C ARG A 223 -5.04 12.09 -45.82
N LYS A 224 -4.75 11.74 -44.56
CA LYS A 224 -5.52 10.74 -43.80
C LYS A 224 -6.99 11.12 -43.64
N LEU A 225 -7.29 12.42 -43.50
CA LEU A 225 -8.65 12.93 -43.34
C LEU A 225 -9.38 13.10 -44.68
N LYS A 226 -8.68 13.50 -45.75
CA LYS A 226 -9.24 13.63 -47.09
C LYS A 226 -9.44 12.27 -47.79
N PHE A 227 -8.45 11.39 -47.68
CA PHE A 227 -8.41 10.06 -48.30
C PHE A 227 -8.26 8.96 -47.23
N PRO A 228 -9.34 8.60 -46.53
CA PRO A 228 -9.28 7.56 -45.50
C PRO A 228 -8.94 6.18 -46.11
N GLU A 229 -7.93 5.50 -45.56
CA GLU A 229 -7.40 4.22 -46.06
C GLU A 229 -8.35 3.01 -45.87
N SER A 230 -9.47 3.17 -45.15
CA SER A 230 -10.44 2.09 -44.94
C SER A 230 -11.87 2.60 -45.02
N SER A 231 -12.80 1.71 -45.40
CA SER A 231 -14.26 1.90 -45.33
C SER A 231 -14.78 1.99 -43.90
N GLN A 232 -14.00 2.53 -42.96
CA GLN A 232 -14.51 2.94 -41.66
C GLN A 232 -15.52 4.05 -41.92
N PRO A 233 -16.77 3.89 -41.47
CA PRO A 233 -17.82 4.85 -41.75
C PRO A 233 -17.42 6.24 -41.27
N ILE A 234 -18.03 7.26 -41.87
CA ILE A 234 -18.05 8.68 -41.50
C ILE A 234 -18.67 8.83 -40.09
N THR A 235 -18.15 8.11 -39.10
CA THR A 235 -18.68 7.90 -37.74
C THR A 235 -18.55 9.15 -36.89
N ALA A 236 -17.78 10.13 -37.37
CA ALA A 236 -17.71 11.46 -36.79
C ALA A 236 -18.94 12.32 -37.11
N LEU A 237 -19.64 12.08 -38.23
CA LEU A 237 -20.80 12.88 -38.62
C LEU A 237 -22.10 12.18 -38.19
N SER A 238 -22.86 12.90 -37.39
CA SER A 238 -24.22 12.52 -37.00
C SER A 238 -25.23 13.36 -37.79
N LYS A 239 -26.23 12.70 -38.37
CA LYS A 239 -27.37 13.38 -38.97
C LYS A 239 -28.26 13.92 -37.85
N ARG A 240 -28.46 15.23 -37.81
CA ARG A 240 -29.28 15.91 -36.81
C ARG A 240 -30.35 16.75 -37.50
N VAL A 241 -31.58 16.61 -37.02
CA VAL A 241 -32.67 17.49 -37.46
C VAL A 241 -32.52 18.84 -36.76
N LEU A 242 -32.28 19.91 -37.51
CA LEU A 242 -32.21 21.27 -37.00
C LEU A 242 -33.51 21.99 -37.36
N LEU A 243 -34.34 22.26 -36.35
CA LEU A 243 -35.53 23.09 -36.52
C LEU A 243 -35.16 24.55 -36.30
N ASN A 244 -35.06 25.31 -37.38
CA ASN A 244 -34.84 26.76 -37.33
C ASN A 244 -36.12 27.50 -37.77
N ASP A 245 -36.42 28.65 -37.17
CA ASP A 245 -37.47 29.57 -37.63
C ASP A 245 -36.93 30.35 -38.84
N LEU A 246 -37.11 29.77 -40.03
CA LEU A 246 -36.49 30.17 -41.29
C LEU A 246 -37.38 31.07 -42.15
N ASN A 247 -38.46 31.61 -41.58
CA ASN A 247 -39.46 32.40 -42.30
C ASN A 247 -38.91 33.67 -42.98
N THR A 248 -37.65 34.04 -42.72
CA THR A 248 -36.95 35.22 -43.24
C THR A 248 -35.81 34.92 -44.21
N LEU A 249 -35.51 33.64 -44.52
CA LEU A 249 -34.38 33.23 -45.37
C LEU A 249 -34.86 32.48 -46.62
N ASP A 250 -34.73 33.11 -47.79
CA ASP A 250 -35.04 32.52 -49.10
C ASP A 250 -33.96 31.50 -49.53
N THR A 251 -33.87 30.35 -48.84
CA THR A 251 -33.01 29.24 -49.28
C THR A 251 -33.81 27.93 -49.35
N PRO A 252 -33.80 27.23 -50.50
CA PRO A 252 -34.66 26.07 -50.71
C PRO A 252 -34.22 24.82 -49.92
N LYS A 253 -32.96 24.75 -49.48
CA LYS A 253 -32.38 23.55 -48.82
C LYS A 253 -32.66 23.47 -47.32
N TRP A 254 -32.87 24.59 -46.63
CA TRP A 254 -33.12 24.60 -45.18
C TRP A 254 -34.51 24.07 -44.77
N GLY A 255 -35.45 23.94 -45.72
CA GLY A 255 -36.79 23.38 -45.46
C GLY A 255 -36.79 21.86 -45.20
N GLN A 256 -35.74 21.14 -45.61
CA GLN A 256 -35.49 19.75 -45.27
C GLN A 256 -34.47 19.73 -44.13
N GLY A 257 -34.94 19.67 -42.89
CA GLY A 257 -34.15 19.96 -41.68
C GLY A 257 -32.97 19.02 -41.36
N ASP A 258 -32.43 18.27 -42.30
CA ASP A 258 -31.38 17.28 -42.09
C ASP A 258 -29.97 17.88 -42.31
N SER A 259 -29.21 18.10 -41.23
CA SER A 259 -27.81 18.56 -41.31
C SER A 259 -26.84 17.54 -40.69
N TYR A 260 -25.62 17.47 -41.23
CA TYR A 260 -24.55 16.62 -40.71
C TYR A 260 -23.66 17.42 -39.75
N VAL A 261 -23.62 16.97 -38.50
CA VAL A 261 -22.94 17.64 -37.39
C VAL A 261 -21.89 16.70 -36.80
N THR A 262 -20.70 17.22 -36.51
CA THR A 262 -19.64 16.51 -35.80
C THR A 262 -19.72 16.74 -34.29
N ASN A 263 -19.30 15.75 -33.51
CA ASN A 263 -19.17 15.86 -32.05
C ASN A 263 -17.68 15.83 -31.67
N ARG A 264 -17.36 16.09 -30.41
CA ARG A 264 -16.01 15.98 -29.84
C ARG A 264 -15.35 14.63 -30.12
N SER A 265 -16.14 13.55 -30.18
CA SER A 265 -15.65 12.21 -30.53
C SER A 265 -15.15 12.09 -31.98
N GLY A 266 -15.52 13.04 -32.85
CA GLY A 266 -15.04 13.15 -34.23
C GLY A 266 -13.68 13.82 -34.36
N VAL A 267 -13.20 14.50 -33.31
CA VAL A 267 -11.86 15.11 -33.29
C VAL A 267 -10.81 14.03 -33.20
N ARG A 268 -9.83 14.07 -34.10
CA ARG A 268 -8.68 13.16 -34.15
C ARG A 268 -7.46 13.85 -33.58
N TRP A 269 -6.61 13.09 -32.91
CA TRP A 269 -5.30 13.53 -32.43
C TRP A 269 -4.21 12.76 -33.17
N ASP A 270 -3.05 13.37 -33.31
CA ASP A 270 -1.90 12.69 -33.93
C ASP A 270 -1.34 11.60 -33.01
N SER A 271 -0.59 10.65 -33.58
CA SER A 271 -0.09 9.46 -32.89
C SER A 271 0.98 9.74 -31.82
N ALA A 272 1.57 10.93 -31.80
CA ALA A 272 2.57 11.31 -30.81
C ALA A 272 2.58 12.83 -30.61
N PRO A 273 2.92 13.30 -29.40
CA PRO A 273 3.27 14.70 -29.20
C PRO A 273 4.63 15.00 -29.83
N PHE A 274 4.79 16.27 -30.22
CA PHE A 274 5.99 16.76 -30.89
C PHE A 274 6.57 18.00 -30.22
N LEU A 275 7.88 18.17 -30.40
CA LEU A 275 8.63 19.36 -30.04
C LEU A 275 8.92 20.15 -31.30
N ASP A 276 8.53 21.41 -31.29
CA ASP A 276 8.58 22.29 -32.45
C ASP A 276 10.00 22.80 -32.72
N CYS A 277 10.30 23.05 -33.99
CA CYS A 277 11.60 23.53 -34.46
C CYS A 277 11.41 24.82 -35.25
N MET A 278 11.97 25.93 -34.75
CA MET A 278 11.92 27.24 -35.41
C MET A 278 13.32 27.81 -35.52
N ASP A 279 13.70 28.31 -36.70
CA ASP A 279 15.03 28.89 -36.97
C ASP A 279 16.20 27.98 -36.52
N GLU A 280 16.11 26.69 -36.86
CA GLU A 280 17.05 25.62 -36.49
C GLU A 280 17.20 25.35 -34.97
N ARG A 281 16.25 25.83 -34.15
CA ARG A 281 16.27 25.68 -32.70
C ARG A 281 14.98 25.08 -32.17
N PHE A 282 15.11 24.23 -31.16
CA PHE A 282 13.95 23.66 -30.47
C PHE A 282 13.22 24.74 -29.66
N VAL A 283 11.90 24.76 -29.79
CA VAL A 283 11.02 25.62 -29.01
C VAL A 283 10.59 24.86 -27.77
N PRO A 284 10.79 25.41 -26.55
CA PRO A 284 10.42 24.70 -25.33
C PRO A 284 8.89 24.59 -25.20
N GLY A 285 8.41 23.35 -25.12
CA GLY A 285 7.01 23.02 -24.88
C GLY A 285 6.51 21.93 -25.80
N TRP A 286 6.10 20.80 -25.22
CA TRP A 286 5.50 19.71 -25.98
C TRP A 286 4.12 20.10 -26.51
N MET A 287 3.88 19.81 -27.78
CA MET A 287 2.66 20.13 -28.50
C MET A 287 1.93 18.86 -28.92
N LEU A 288 0.61 18.90 -28.93
CA LEU A 288 -0.24 17.85 -29.49
C LEU A 288 -1.11 18.44 -30.60
N THR A 289 -1.15 17.77 -31.74
CA THR A 289 -2.01 18.17 -32.85
C THR A 289 -3.40 17.55 -32.71
N LEU A 290 -4.42 18.39 -32.74
CA LEU A 290 -5.84 18.02 -32.80
C LEU A 290 -6.42 18.48 -34.14
N SER A 291 -7.21 17.66 -34.80
CA SER A 291 -7.76 17.96 -36.12
C SER A 291 -9.17 17.42 -36.31
N THR A 292 -9.96 18.12 -37.12
CA THR A 292 -11.29 17.69 -37.55
C THR A 292 -11.55 18.15 -38.98
N SER A 293 -12.25 17.32 -39.73
CA SER A 293 -12.75 17.64 -41.07
C SER A 293 -14.12 18.35 -41.01
N PHE A 294 -14.43 19.17 -42.00
CA PHE A 294 -15.76 19.73 -42.24
C PHE A 294 -16.23 19.42 -43.67
N TYR A 295 -17.55 19.43 -43.85
CA TYR A 295 -18.21 18.88 -45.03
C TYR A 295 -19.34 19.78 -45.53
N GLY A 296 -19.42 19.92 -46.85
CA GLY A 296 -20.59 20.45 -47.57
C GLY A 296 -21.52 19.34 -48.03
N LEU A 297 -22.52 19.68 -48.84
CA LEU A 297 -23.42 18.70 -49.47
C LEU A 297 -23.25 18.67 -50.99
N LYS A 298 -23.22 17.45 -51.53
CA LYS A 298 -23.44 17.22 -52.95
C LYS A 298 -24.91 17.46 -53.33
N PRO A 299 -25.24 17.56 -54.63
CA PRO A 299 -26.63 17.64 -55.10
C PRO A 299 -27.52 16.47 -54.63
N ASP A 300 -26.94 15.32 -54.31
CA ASP A 300 -27.62 14.12 -53.79
C ASP A 300 -27.76 14.10 -52.25
N LEU A 301 -27.45 15.21 -51.57
CA LEU A 301 -27.46 15.38 -50.11
C LEU A 301 -26.47 14.48 -49.36
N THR A 302 -25.46 13.92 -50.03
CA THR A 302 -24.37 13.22 -49.36
C THR A 302 -23.26 14.20 -48.93
N PRO A 303 -22.57 13.94 -47.80
CA PRO A 303 -21.51 14.80 -47.32
C PRO A 303 -20.30 14.78 -48.27
N GLU A 304 -19.81 15.97 -48.61
CA GLU A 304 -18.62 16.20 -49.42
C GLU A 304 -17.54 16.86 -48.59
N PHE A 305 -16.34 16.30 -48.58
CA PHE A 305 -15.20 16.89 -47.86
C PHE A 305 -14.88 18.28 -48.43
N ARG A 306 -14.73 19.29 -47.56
CA ARG A 306 -14.38 20.66 -47.95
C ARG A 306 -13.09 21.17 -47.32
N GLY A 307 -12.58 20.50 -46.29
CA GLY A 307 -11.32 20.89 -45.67
C GLY A 307 -11.15 20.36 -44.26
N VAL A 308 -10.03 20.75 -43.66
CA VAL A 308 -9.63 20.35 -42.30
C VAL A 308 -9.27 21.58 -41.48
N ILE A 309 -9.72 21.57 -40.24
CA ILE A 309 -9.28 22.49 -39.19
C ILE A 309 -8.33 21.72 -38.27
N ARG A 310 -7.15 22.29 -38.02
CA ARG A 310 -6.11 21.78 -37.13
C ARG A 310 -5.80 22.81 -36.06
N VAL A 311 -5.59 22.37 -34.82
CA VAL A 311 -5.00 23.18 -33.76
C VAL A 311 -3.89 22.40 -33.09
N ASP A 312 -2.79 23.10 -32.78
CA ASP A 312 -1.71 22.55 -31.97
C ASP A 312 -1.81 23.12 -30.56
N VAL A 313 -2.00 22.24 -29.59
CA VAL A 313 -2.19 22.57 -28.17
C VAL A 313 -0.93 22.29 -27.37
N ASN A 314 -0.56 23.20 -26.48
CA ASN A 314 0.54 23.00 -25.55
C ASN A 314 0.12 22.04 -24.43
N ILE A 315 0.81 20.91 -24.34
CA ILE A 315 0.55 19.87 -23.32
C ILE A 315 1.60 19.88 -22.21
N GLN A 316 2.58 20.79 -22.24
CA GLN A 316 3.71 20.81 -21.31
C GLN A 316 3.32 20.79 -19.82
N ASP A 317 2.17 21.37 -19.47
CA ASP A 317 1.68 21.48 -18.10
C ASP A 317 0.71 20.36 -17.69
N ILE A 318 0.46 19.39 -18.58
CA ILE A 318 -0.42 18.24 -18.31
C ILE A 318 0.40 17.07 -17.79
N ASP A 319 0.07 16.59 -16.59
CA ASP A 319 0.77 15.46 -15.96
C ASP A 319 0.58 14.14 -16.72
N LEU A 320 1.64 13.34 -16.74
CA LEU A 320 1.65 12.00 -17.31
C LEU A 320 1.64 10.93 -16.20
N ASP A 321 0.72 9.96 -16.29
CA ASP A 321 0.64 8.84 -15.36
C ASP A 321 1.20 7.55 -15.98
N GLN A 322 2.47 7.26 -15.69
CA GLN A 322 3.15 6.04 -16.14
C GLN A 322 2.84 4.81 -15.26
N CYS A 323 2.17 5.01 -14.12
CA CYS A 323 1.72 3.93 -13.24
C CYS A 323 0.31 3.44 -13.61
N ALA A 324 -0.38 4.14 -14.51
CA ALA A 324 -1.67 3.71 -15.03
C ALA A 324 -1.57 2.36 -15.72
N THR A 325 -2.63 1.56 -15.60
CA THR A 325 -2.76 0.26 -16.26
C THR A 325 -3.65 0.40 -17.49
N GLY A 326 -3.28 -0.26 -18.60
CA GLY A 326 -4.08 -0.30 -19.83
C GLY A 326 -3.33 0.16 -21.08
N GLU A 327 -4.07 0.44 -22.15
CA GLU A 327 -3.52 0.78 -23.47
C GLU A 327 -3.34 2.29 -23.69
N GLY A 328 -3.48 3.12 -22.64
CA GLY A 328 -3.28 4.57 -22.76
C GLY A 328 -1.82 4.93 -23.06
N TRP A 329 -1.57 6.10 -23.67
CA TRP A 329 -0.20 6.52 -23.95
C TRP A 329 0.68 6.52 -22.69
N PHE A 330 1.87 5.94 -22.80
CA PHE A 330 2.86 5.79 -21.73
C PHE A 330 2.37 5.04 -20.47
N ALA A 331 1.19 4.42 -20.49
CA ALA A 331 0.73 3.54 -19.42
C ALA A 331 1.69 2.35 -19.27
N ASP A 332 1.84 1.83 -18.05
CA ASP A 332 2.70 0.67 -17.75
C ASP A 332 4.20 0.82 -18.15
N THR A 333 4.69 2.03 -18.45
CA THR A 333 6.09 2.29 -18.86
C THR A 333 7.05 2.52 -17.69
N HIS A 334 6.59 2.37 -16.45
CA HIS A 334 7.41 2.51 -15.26
C HIS A 334 8.48 1.40 -15.14
N GLN A 335 9.61 1.72 -14.50
CA GLN A 335 10.72 0.77 -14.30
C GLN A 335 10.62 -0.01 -12.98
N CYS A 336 9.63 0.25 -12.12
CA CYS A 336 9.49 -0.46 -10.84
C CYS A 336 9.34 -1.99 -10.99
N ASN A 337 9.97 -2.74 -10.07
CA ASN A 337 9.83 -4.20 -10.04
C ASN A 337 8.42 -4.62 -9.62
N ARG A 338 7.65 -5.21 -10.53
CA ARG A 338 6.24 -5.61 -10.31
C ARG A 338 6.05 -6.62 -9.17
N THR A 339 7.07 -7.39 -8.81
CA THR A 339 6.99 -8.40 -7.75
C THR A 339 7.14 -7.81 -6.35
N THR A 340 8.12 -6.93 -6.15
CA THR A 340 8.51 -6.40 -4.83
C THR A 340 8.04 -4.95 -4.58
N MET A 341 7.63 -4.23 -5.64
CA MET A 341 7.30 -2.80 -5.59
C MET A 341 5.93 -2.48 -6.18
N GLU A 342 5.45 -1.29 -5.84
CA GLU A 342 4.26 -0.62 -6.32
C GLU A 342 4.64 0.75 -6.91
N CYS A 343 4.06 1.12 -8.04
CA CYS A 343 4.31 2.39 -8.73
C CYS A 343 3.36 3.47 -8.21
N ILE A 344 3.87 4.65 -7.90
CA ILE A 344 3.09 5.82 -7.49
C ILE A 344 3.44 7.02 -8.36
N THR A 345 2.45 7.64 -8.99
CA THR A 345 2.62 8.84 -9.82
C THR A 345 2.86 10.09 -8.95
N ILE A 346 3.75 10.98 -9.42
CA ILE A 346 4.07 12.26 -8.77
C ILE A 346 3.37 13.39 -9.55
N PRO A 347 2.28 13.97 -9.01
CA PRO A 347 1.53 15.01 -9.71
C PRO A 347 2.23 16.37 -9.70
N GLY A 348 1.81 17.28 -10.59
CA GLY A 348 2.21 18.68 -10.67
C GLY A 348 3.57 18.91 -11.34
N ARG A 349 4.03 17.99 -12.19
CA ARG A 349 5.33 18.09 -12.88
C ARG A 349 5.21 18.27 -14.39
N GLY A 350 3.99 18.31 -14.90
CA GLY A 350 3.68 18.50 -16.30
C GLY A 350 4.04 17.28 -17.15
N PHE A 351 4.14 17.50 -18.46
CA PHE A 351 4.42 16.45 -19.43
C PHE A 351 5.91 16.09 -19.40
N ARG A 352 6.26 15.17 -18.50
CA ARG A 352 7.61 14.64 -18.32
C ARG A 352 7.54 13.14 -18.05
N LEU A 353 8.49 12.38 -18.58
CA LEU A 353 8.71 10.99 -18.19
C LEU A 353 9.53 10.91 -16.89
N GLY A 354 9.45 9.77 -16.22
CA GLY A 354 10.12 9.50 -14.95
C GLY A 354 9.46 10.15 -13.73
N GLN A 355 8.25 10.68 -13.86
CA GLN A 355 7.53 11.33 -12.74
C GLN A 355 6.71 10.32 -11.93
N TYR A 356 7.37 9.23 -11.53
CA TYR A 356 6.81 8.22 -10.64
C TYR A 356 7.85 7.83 -9.60
N CYS A 357 7.39 7.21 -8.52
CA CYS A 357 8.24 6.63 -7.49
C CYS A 357 7.88 5.16 -7.29
N CYS A 358 8.88 4.34 -6.96
CA CYS A 358 8.69 2.93 -6.65
C CYS A 358 8.66 2.75 -5.13
N ARG A 359 7.51 2.35 -4.58
CA ARG A 359 7.32 2.04 -3.16
C ARG A 359 7.42 0.53 -2.95
N CYS A 360 8.11 0.06 -1.91
CA CYS A 360 8.11 -1.38 -1.58
C CYS A 360 6.69 -1.84 -1.17
N LYS A 361 6.29 -3.02 -1.64
CA LYS A 361 5.02 -3.65 -1.25
C LYS A 361 5.04 -4.07 0.22
N GLU A 362 3.85 -4.27 0.80
CA GLU A 362 3.73 -4.88 2.13
C GLU A 362 4.51 -6.21 2.21
N GLY A 363 5.21 -6.43 3.33
CA GLY A 363 6.13 -7.55 3.48
C GLY A 363 7.50 -7.37 2.84
N TYR A 364 7.80 -6.19 2.27
CA TYR A 364 9.14 -5.81 1.80
C TYR A 364 9.56 -4.48 2.40
N TYR A 365 10.87 -4.30 2.58
CA TYR A 365 11.47 -3.06 3.07
C TYR A 365 12.62 -2.61 2.18
N SER A 366 12.89 -1.31 2.19
CA SER A 366 14.09 -0.75 1.57
C SER A 366 15.15 -0.57 2.65
N PRO A 367 16.37 -1.11 2.51
CA PRO A 367 17.45 -0.82 3.44
C PRO A 367 17.82 0.67 3.37
N ASP A 368 18.18 1.23 4.54
CA ASP A 368 18.70 2.60 4.63
C ASP A 368 20.12 2.66 4.05
N VAL A 369 20.30 3.50 3.03
CA VAL A 369 21.61 3.80 2.44
C VAL A 369 22.12 5.11 3.02
N SER A 370 23.43 5.15 3.26
CA SER A 370 24.20 6.27 3.78
C SER A 370 23.87 7.63 3.11
N PRO A 371 24.08 8.75 3.83
CA PRO A 371 23.62 10.08 3.43
C PRO A 371 24.19 10.67 2.12
N GLN A 372 25.07 9.95 1.41
CA GLN A 372 25.62 10.38 0.12
C GLN A 372 24.63 10.21 -1.05
N ASP A 373 23.64 9.31 -0.95
CA ASP A 373 22.59 9.08 -1.97
C ASP A 373 21.22 9.66 -1.59
N SER A 374 21.13 10.42 -0.50
CA SER A 374 19.88 11.00 0.04
C SER A 374 19.37 12.22 -0.73
N GLY A 375 20.04 12.63 -1.82
CA GLY A 375 19.62 13.75 -2.64
C GLY A 375 18.37 13.40 -3.46
N LYS A 376 17.18 13.65 -2.88
CA LYS A 376 15.80 13.61 -3.45
C LYS A 376 14.88 12.48 -2.93
N SER A 377 14.94 12.11 -1.65
CA SER A 377 13.76 11.47 -1.05
C SER A 377 12.65 12.50 -0.91
N THR A 378 11.50 12.28 -1.56
CA THR A 378 10.33 13.17 -1.40
C THR A 378 9.30 12.43 -0.56
N ASP A 379 8.93 12.97 0.60
CA ASP A 379 7.83 12.43 1.40
C ASP A 379 6.51 12.78 0.71
N ILE A 380 5.83 11.77 0.17
CA ILE A 380 4.49 11.92 -0.40
C ILE A 380 3.58 10.94 0.36
N ASN A 381 2.65 11.48 1.16
CA ASN A 381 1.59 10.76 1.88
C ASN A 381 1.95 9.32 2.34
N ASN A 382 2.61 9.22 3.50
CA ASN A 382 2.83 7.97 4.24
C ASN A 382 3.81 6.96 3.60
N GLY A 383 4.73 7.41 2.73
CA GLY A 383 5.83 6.57 2.23
C GLY A 383 6.99 7.37 1.61
N MET A 384 8.22 6.87 1.80
CA MET A 384 9.42 7.41 1.18
C MET A 384 9.45 7.08 -0.31
N CYS A 385 9.40 8.10 -1.17
CA CYS A 385 9.57 7.94 -2.62
C CYS A 385 11.06 8.09 -2.97
N TYR A 386 11.65 7.04 -3.56
CA TYR A 386 13.01 7.08 -4.08
C TYR A 386 12.99 7.24 -5.62
N PRO A 387 13.67 8.25 -6.18
CA PRO A 387 13.76 8.47 -7.61
C PRO A 387 14.72 7.48 -8.30
N ASN A 388 15.60 6.82 -7.53
CA ASN A 388 16.53 5.81 -8.04
C ASN A 388 16.09 4.41 -7.58
N MET A 389 16.12 3.46 -8.52
CA MET A 389 15.74 2.06 -8.37
C MET A 389 16.46 1.40 -7.17
N ARG A 390 15.79 1.31 -6.01
CA ARG A 390 16.30 0.57 -4.84
C ARG A 390 15.86 -0.88 -4.88
N ILE A 391 16.65 -1.79 -4.31
CA ILE A 391 16.27 -3.20 -4.17
C ILE A 391 15.40 -3.33 -2.90
N CYS A 392 14.17 -3.80 -3.03
CA CYS A 392 13.30 -4.12 -1.88
C CYS A 392 13.59 -5.55 -1.40
N LEU A 393 13.87 -5.70 -0.12
CA LEU A 393 14.16 -6.99 0.53
C LEU A 393 12.91 -7.51 1.27
N PRO A 394 12.69 -8.83 1.33
CA PRO A 394 11.55 -9.37 2.07
C PRO A 394 11.73 -9.18 3.58
N CYS A 395 10.63 -8.84 4.26
CA CYS A 395 10.53 -8.84 5.70
C CYS A 395 10.61 -10.25 6.28
N TRP A 396 10.87 -10.33 7.58
CA TRP A 396 10.85 -11.60 8.30
C TRP A 396 9.45 -12.27 8.17
N PRO A 397 9.36 -13.60 7.99
CA PRO A 397 8.08 -14.27 7.73
C PRO A 397 7.00 -13.97 8.79
N GLY A 398 5.86 -13.45 8.35
CA GLY A 398 4.73 -13.11 9.23
C GLY A 398 4.71 -11.66 9.74
N CYS A 399 5.67 -10.82 9.32
CA CYS A 399 5.63 -9.38 9.55
C CYS A 399 4.97 -8.66 8.36
N LYS A 400 4.08 -7.70 8.63
CA LYS A 400 3.38 -6.93 7.58
C LYS A 400 4.20 -5.75 7.05
N SER A 401 4.90 -5.07 7.96
CA SER A 401 5.80 -3.95 7.65
C SER A 401 7.02 -4.08 8.56
N CYS A 402 8.20 -3.84 8.02
CA CYS A 402 9.46 -3.89 8.74
C CYS A 402 10.38 -2.77 8.23
N GLN A 403 11.21 -2.24 9.13
CA GLN A 403 12.27 -1.30 8.77
C GLN A 403 13.55 -2.05 8.41
N ASP A 404 13.80 -3.18 9.09
CA ASP A 404 14.95 -4.04 8.90
C ASP A 404 14.52 -5.51 8.83
N GLY A 405 15.44 -6.40 8.44
CA GLY A 405 15.26 -7.86 8.47
C GLY A 405 15.14 -8.48 9.87
N THR A 406 14.92 -7.67 10.91
CA THR A 406 14.76 -8.12 12.30
C THR A 406 13.40 -8.79 12.52
N PRO A 407 13.31 -9.79 13.42
CA PRO A 407 12.06 -10.47 13.70
C PRO A 407 11.06 -9.53 14.40
N CYS A 408 9.82 -9.46 13.93
CA CYS A 408 8.77 -8.64 14.56
C CYS A 408 8.23 -9.23 15.88
N TRP A 409 8.48 -10.51 16.15
CA TRP A 409 8.02 -11.21 17.35
C TRP A 409 9.21 -11.60 18.23
N VAL A 410 9.05 -11.45 19.55
CA VAL A 410 10.05 -11.88 20.51
C VAL A 410 10.30 -13.38 20.39
N GLN A 411 11.57 -13.75 20.24
CA GLN A 411 11.97 -15.14 20.17
C GLN A 411 11.96 -15.75 21.57
N GLU A 412 11.20 -16.82 21.78
CA GLU A 412 11.00 -17.39 23.11
C GLU A 412 12.20 -18.27 23.51
N ASP A 413 12.79 -18.02 24.68
CA ASP A 413 13.83 -18.87 25.26
C ASP A 413 13.26 -20.24 25.67
N TRP A 414 13.31 -21.18 24.74
CA TRP A 414 12.77 -22.54 24.94
C TRP A 414 13.44 -23.26 26.12
N LEU A 415 14.74 -23.05 26.35
CA LEU A 415 15.50 -23.69 27.42
C LEU A 415 14.95 -23.33 28.81
N LEU A 416 14.77 -22.04 29.07
CA LEU A 416 14.31 -21.54 30.37
C LEU A 416 12.87 -21.99 30.64
N ARG A 417 11.99 -21.88 29.62
CA ARG A 417 10.59 -22.33 29.75
C ARG A 417 10.46 -23.83 29.97
N SER A 418 11.21 -24.65 29.24
CA SER A 418 11.22 -26.11 29.41
C SER A 418 11.73 -26.52 30.80
N GLY A 419 12.75 -25.82 31.32
CA GLY A 419 13.26 -26.05 32.68
C GLY A 419 12.21 -25.82 33.76
N VAL A 420 11.50 -24.69 33.72
CA VAL A 420 10.43 -24.36 34.68
C VAL A 420 9.28 -25.38 34.60
N LEU A 421 8.88 -25.77 33.38
CA LEU A 421 7.81 -26.76 33.18
C LEU A 421 8.18 -28.15 33.73
N ALA A 422 9.43 -28.57 33.55
CA ALA A 422 9.91 -29.86 34.06
C ALA A 422 9.86 -29.90 35.60
N ILE A 423 10.37 -28.85 36.26
CA ILE A 423 10.32 -28.73 37.73
C ILE A 423 8.86 -28.76 38.22
N GLN A 424 7.96 -28.04 37.55
CA GLN A 424 6.54 -28.02 37.88
C GLN A 424 5.89 -29.40 37.72
N GLY A 425 6.22 -30.13 36.66
CA GLY A 425 5.73 -31.48 36.39
C GLY A 425 6.14 -32.48 37.48
N VAL A 426 7.36 -32.35 38.01
CA VAL A 426 7.82 -33.18 39.14
C VAL A 426 6.98 -32.92 40.39
N PHE A 427 6.70 -31.66 40.74
CA PHE A 427 5.85 -31.36 41.91
C PHE A 427 4.42 -31.86 41.73
N MET A 428 3.84 -31.74 40.54
CA MET A 428 2.52 -32.30 40.21
C MET A 428 2.48 -33.82 40.39
N LEU A 429 3.51 -34.52 39.91
CA LEU A 429 3.63 -35.97 40.07
C LEU A 429 3.76 -36.36 41.55
N LEU A 430 4.56 -35.63 42.33
CA LEU A 430 4.72 -35.87 43.77
C LEU A 430 3.40 -35.69 44.54
N ILE A 431 2.58 -34.70 44.18
CA ILE A 431 1.25 -34.48 44.77
C ILE A 431 0.31 -35.64 44.42
N PHE A 432 0.31 -36.06 43.16
CA PHE A 432 -0.51 -37.19 42.71
C PHE A 432 -0.14 -38.50 43.42
N ILE A 433 1.17 -38.78 43.56
CA ILE A 433 1.66 -39.93 44.34
C ILE A 433 1.23 -39.79 45.81
N SER A 434 1.36 -38.60 46.40
CA SER A 434 0.94 -38.33 47.78
C SER A 434 -0.56 -38.58 47.99
N MET A 435 -1.40 -38.21 47.02
CA MET A 435 -2.83 -38.49 47.01
C MET A 435 -3.11 -40.00 46.98
N LEU A 436 -2.43 -40.74 46.10
CA LEU A 436 -2.57 -42.21 46.01
C LEU A 436 -2.12 -42.90 47.30
N VAL A 437 -1.01 -42.45 47.90
CA VAL A 437 -0.48 -42.97 49.16
C VAL A 437 -1.44 -42.71 50.31
N ALA A 438 -2.01 -41.49 50.40
CA ALA A 438 -3.01 -41.13 51.40
C ALA A 438 -4.28 -42.00 51.27
N TYR A 439 -4.72 -42.26 50.04
CA TYR A 439 -5.86 -43.14 49.76
C TYR A 439 -5.59 -44.60 50.15
N ARG A 440 -4.43 -45.16 49.78
CA ARG A 440 -4.04 -46.54 50.14
C ARG A 440 -3.94 -46.74 51.64
N HIS A 441 -3.33 -45.80 52.36
CA HIS A 441 -3.13 -45.89 53.80
C HIS A 441 -4.30 -45.35 54.64
N ARG A 442 -5.50 -45.21 54.07
CA ARG A 442 -6.69 -44.65 54.74
C ARG A 442 -7.09 -45.31 56.06
N ARG A 443 -6.70 -46.58 56.28
CA ARG A 443 -6.99 -47.32 57.51
C ARG A 443 -6.05 -46.99 58.67
N ASN A 444 -4.94 -46.29 58.43
CA ASN A 444 -4.00 -45.93 59.49
C ASN A 444 -4.61 -44.93 60.47
N ARG A 445 -4.43 -45.21 61.78
CA ARG A 445 -4.99 -44.40 62.88
C ARG A 445 -4.57 -42.92 62.82
N ARG A 446 -3.35 -42.64 62.36
CA ARG A 446 -2.83 -41.26 62.17
C ARG A 446 -3.58 -40.48 61.09
N ILE A 447 -3.78 -41.08 59.91
CA ILE A 447 -4.46 -40.45 58.78
C ILE A 447 -5.96 -40.29 59.07
N ARG A 448 -6.56 -41.31 59.71
CA ARG A 448 -7.97 -41.27 60.10
C ARG A 448 -8.26 -40.20 61.16
N ALA A 449 -7.33 -39.91 62.07
CA ALA A 449 -7.49 -38.88 63.10
C ALA A 449 -7.48 -37.45 62.52
N SER A 450 -6.66 -37.19 61.50
CA SER A 450 -6.54 -35.88 60.84
C SER A 450 -7.71 -35.57 59.86
N GLY A 451 -8.43 -36.60 59.44
CA GLY A 451 -9.60 -36.52 58.56
C GLY A 451 -9.25 -36.71 57.09
N LEU A 452 -9.41 -37.95 56.59
CA LEU A 452 -9.04 -38.36 55.23
C LEU A 452 -9.66 -37.47 54.14
N LEU A 453 -10.97 -37.19 54.23
CA LEU A 453 -11.68 -36.39 53.23
C LEU A 453 -11.11 -34.97 53.11
N LEU A 454 -10.70 -34.35 54.23
CA LEU A 454 -10.13 -33.01 54.23
C LEU A 454 -8.69 -33.00 53.67
N LEU A 455 -7.92 -34.05 53.96
CA LEU A 455 -6.58 -34.22 53.42
C LEU A 455 -6.61 -34.43 51.89
N GLU A 456 -7.54 -35.25 51.41
CA GLU A 456 -7.74 -35.51 49.99
C GLU A 456 -8.17 -34.23 49.25
N THR A 457 -9.06 -33.42 49.84
CA THR A 457 -9.44 -32.12 49.25
C THR A 457 -8.28 -31.13 49.20
N ILE A 458 -7.38 -31.10 50.20
CA ILE A 458 -6.18 -30.24 50.19
C ILE A 458 -5.23 -30.65 49.05
N LEU A 459 -4.98 -31.96 48.90
CA LEU A 459 -4.13 -32.49 47.83
C LEU A 459 -4.70 -32.26 46.43
N PHE A 460 -6.03 -32.33 46.29
CA PHE A 460 -6.70 -31.98 45.05
C PHE A 460 -6.62 -30.48 44.75
N GLY A 461 -6.83 -29.63 45.77
CA GLY A 461 -6.68 -28.18 45.63
C GLY A 461 -5.24 -27.76 45.28
N SER A 462 -4.23 -28.44 45.84
CA SER A 462 -2.84 -28.15 45.50
C SER A 462 -2.54 -28.53 44.06
N LEU A 463 -2.99 -29.69 43.58
CA LEU A 463 -2.88 -30.08 42.16
C LEU A 463 -3.45 -28.98 41.23
N LEU A 464 -4.61 -28.41 41.60
CA LEU A 464 -5.18 -27.28 40.86
C LEU A 464 -4.31 -26.03 40.93
N LEU A 465 -3.68 -25.69 42.06
CA LEU A 465 -2.80 -24.51 42.14
C LEU A 465 -1.50 -24.63 41.32
N TYR A 466 -1.02 -25.85 41.07
CA TYR A 466 0.16 -26.08 40.22
C TYR A 466 -0.19 -26.12 38.71
N PHE A 467 -1.45 -26.37 38.34
CA PHE A 467 -1.88 -26.44 36.92
C PHE A 467 -1.78 -25.11 36.11
N PRO A 468 -1.95 -23.89 36.66
CA PRO A 468 -1.86 -22.63 35.91
C PRO A 468 -0.52 -22.42 35.20
N VAL A 469 0.60 -22.88 35.78
CA VAL A 469 1.93 -22.79 35.14
C VAL A 469 1.98 -23.59 33.84
N PHE A 470 1.30 -24.74 33.78
CA PHE A 470 1.16 -25.53 32.56
C PHE A 470 0.31 -24.80 31.50
N ILE A 471 -0.72 -24.05 31.91
CA ILE A 471 -1.54 -23.26 31.00
C ILE A 471 -0.72 -22.10 30.40
N MET A 472 0.13 -21.44 31.19
CA MET A 472 0.98 -20.33 30.74
C MET A 472 2.06 -20.74 29.73
N TYR A 473 2.46 -22.01 29.70
CA TYR A 473 3.44 -22.52 28.74
C TYR A 473 2.96 -22.43 27.29
N PHE A 474 1.66 -22.64 27.06
CA PHE A 474 1.11 -22.57 25.72
C PHE A 474 0.75 -21.13 25.34
N ARG A 475 0.80 -20.81 24.03
CA ARG A 475 0.44 -19.49 23.52
C ARG A 475 -0.89 -18.99 24.09
N PRO A 476 -0.97 -17.72 24.52
CA PRO A 476 -2.18 -17.18 25.13
C PRO A 476 -3.35 -17.27 24.13
N SER A 477 -4.49 -17.72 24.62
CA SER A 477 -5.75 -17.74 23.89
C SER A 477 -6.86 -17.31 24.84
N THR A 478 -7.99 -16.87 24.31
CA THR A 478 -9.13 -16.43 25.13
C THR A 478 -9.55 -17.51 26.13
N PHE A 479 -9.66 -18.76 25.66
CA PHE A 479 -10.00 -19.90 26.52
C PHE A 479 -8.94 -20.14 27.60
N ARG A 480 -7.65 -20.10 27.24
CA ARG A 480 -6.55 -20.34 28.20
C ARG A 480 -6.47 -19.25 29.27
N CYS A 481 -6.64 -17.97 28.91
CA CYS A 481 -6.65 -16.87 29.87
C CYS A 481 -7.83 -16.98 30.86
N ILE A 482 -9.00 -17.42 30.39
CA ILE A 482 -10.16 -17.69 31.26
C ILE A 482 -9.87 -18.89 32.18
N LEU A 483 -9.42 -20.00 31.61
CA LEU A 483 -9.13 -21.23 32.35
C LEU A 483 -8.08 -21.02 33.43
N LEU A 484 -7.03 -20.23 33.15
CA LEU A 484 -5.98 -19.86 34.10
C LEU A 484 -6.56 -19.27 35.39
N ARG A 485 -7.46 -18.28 35.26
CA ARG A 485 -8.12 -17.61 36.40
C ARG A 485 -9.00 -18.58 37.18
N TRP A 486 -9.81 -19.36 36.49
CA TRP A 486 -10.71 -20.35 37.12
C TRP A 486 -9.94 -21.37 37.97
N VAL A 487 -8.92 -21.98 37.38
CA VAL A 487 -8.12 -23.00 38.04
C VAL A 487 -7.39 -22.42 39.26
N ARG A 488 -6.77 -21.23 39.12
CA ARG A 488 -6.06 -20.57 40.23
C ARG A 488 -7.01 -20.29 41.40
N MET A 489 -8.13 -19.62 41.15
CA MET A 489 -9.05 -19.17 42.20
C MET A 489 -9.75 -20.35 42.91
N LEU A 490 -10.14 -21.37 42.16
CA LEU A 490 -10.73 -22.59 42.73
C LEU A 490 -9.68 -23.36 43.55
N GLY A 491 -8.45 -23.51 43.05
CA GLY A 491 -7.37 -24.15 43.79
C GLY A 491 -7.07 -23.45 45.12
N PHE A 492 -6.96 -22.10 45.10
CA PHE A 492 -6.75 -21.28 46.29
C PHE A 492 -7.88 -21.47 47.31
N SER A 493 -9.13 -21.36 46.85
CA SER A 493 -10.31 -21.52 47.72
C SER A 493 -10.41 -22.91 48.33
N ILE A 494 -10.06 -23.97 47.58
CA ILE A 494 -10.05 -25.35 48.11
C ILE A 494 -8.96 -25.52 49.17
N VAL A 495 -7.71 -25.13 48.90
CA VAL A 495 -6.58 -25.34 49.83
C VAL A 495 -6.77 -24.49 51.09
N TYR A 496 -6.87 -23.17 50.95
CA TYR A 496 -6.93 -22.29 52.10
C TYR A 496 -8.31 -22.30 52.77
N GLY A 497 -9.39 -22.56 52.03
CA GLY A 497 -10.72 -22.80 52.60
C GLY A 497 -10.78 -24.05 53.48
N THR A 498 -10.19 -25.16 53.04
CA THR A 498 -10.14 -26.38 53.87
C THR A 498 -9.24 -26.23 55.09
N VAL A 499 -8.09 -25.55 54.96
CA VAL A 499 -7.17 -25.29 56.08
C VAL A 499 -7.83 -24.38 57.13
N THR A 500 -8.49 -23.30 56.71
CA THR A 500 -9.22 -22.40 57.62
C THR A 500 -10.43 -23.06 58.28
N LEU A 501 -11.22 -23.87 57.56
CA LEU A 501 -12.33 -24.63 58.16
C LEU A 501 -11.84 -25.69 59.15
N LYS A 502 -10.70 -26.32 58.87
CA LYS A 502 -10.07 -27.27 59.79
C LYS A 502 -9.60 -26.57 61.06
N MET A 503 -9.01 -25.38 60.95
CA MET A 503 -8.69 -24.51 62.08
C MET A 503 -9.92 -24.10 62.88
N TYR A 504 -10.99 -23.71 62.19
CA TYR A 504 -12.24 -23.29 62.82
C TYR A 504 -12.87 -24.43 63.64
N ARG A 505 -12.83 -25.65 63.12
CA ARG A 505 -13.29 -26.85 63.85
C ARG A 505 -12.48 -27.07 65.12
N VAL A 506 -11.14 -26.94 65.06
CA VAL A 506 -10.30 -27.04 66.26
C VAL A 506 -10.73 -25.97 67.28
N LEU A 507 -10.82 -24.71 66.89
CA LEU A 507 -11.25 -23.62 67.79
C LEU A 507 -12.60 -23.90 68.45
N LYS A 508 -13.62 -24.28 67.66
CA LYS A 508 -14.98 -24.56 68.14
C LYS A 508 -15.03 -25.74 69.10
N VAL A 509 -14.28 -26.81 68.82
CA VAL A 509 -14.23 -27.99 69.71
C VAL A 509 -13.66 -27.61 71.08
N PHE A 510 -12.63 -26.76 71.14
CA PHE A 510 -12.08 -26.31 72.42
C PHE A 510 -13.01 -25.38 73.17
N LEU A 511 -13.64 -24.40 72.52
CA LEU A 511 -14.64 -23.53 73.14
C LEU A 511 -15.85 -24.31 73.67
N SER A 512 -16.29 -25.35 72.94
CA SER A 512 -17.42 -26.20 73.35
C SER A 512 -17.12 -27.17 74.50
N ARG A 513 -15.83 -27.42 74.82
CA ARG A 513 -15.47 -28.18 76.02
C ARG A 513 -15.54 -27.33 77.29
N THR A 514 -15.48 -26.00 77.15
CA THR A 514 -15.50 -25.06 78.27
C THR A 514 -16.90 -24.49 78.55
N ALA A 515 -17.86 -24.58 77.61
CA ALA A 515 -19.26 -24.22 77.81
C ALA A 515 -20.20 -25.24 77.10
N GLN A 516 -21.28 -25.65 77.77
CA GLN A 516 -22.25 -26.73 77.48
C GLN A 516 -22.42 -27.26 76.02
N ARG A 517 -22.68 -28.59 75.96
CA ARG A 517 -22.86 -29.48 74.78
C ARG A 517 -23.43 -28.81 73.51
N MET A 518 -22.56 -28.62 72.52
CA MET A 518 -22.92 -28.44 71.10
C MET A 518 -22.69 -29.74 70.31
N PRO A 519 -23.52 -30.06 69.31
CA PRO A 519 -23.41 -31.31 68.56
C PRO A 519 -22.10 -31.42 67.76
N TYR A 520 -21.52 -32.61 67.79
CA TYR A 520 -20.26 -32.97 67.13
C TYR A 520 -20.31 -32.67 65.62
N MET A 521 -19.46 -31.75 65.15
CA MET A 521 -19.37 -31.38 63.73
C MET A 521 -18.77 -32.53 62.91
N SER A 522 -19.61 -33.15 62.06
CA SER A 522 -19.19 -34.15 61.07
C SER A 522 -18.33 -33.52 59.98
N SER A 523 -17.35 -34.26 59.45
CA SER A 523 -16.51 -33.84 58.32
C SER A 523 -17.32 -33.48 57.08
N LEU A 524 -18.49 -34.09 56.89
CA LEU A 524 -19.40 -33.79 55.79
C LEU A 524 -20.03 -32.39 55.92
N HIS A 525 -20.27 -31.92 57.16
CA HIS A 525 -20.78 -30.58 57.38
C HIS A 525 -19.73 -29.51 57.04
N LEU A 526 -18.45 -29.74 57.38
CA LEU A 526 -17.35 -28.87 56.95
C LEU A 526 -17.24 -28.84 55.42
N LEU A 527 -17.37 -30.00 54.75
CA LEU A 527 -17.34 -30.08 53.29
C LEU A 527 -18.53 -29.32 52.67
N ARG A 528 -19.70 -29.32 53.32
CA ARG A 528 -20.85 -28.50 52.89
C ARG A 528 -20.57 -27.00 52.99
N ILE A 529 -19.93 -26.56 54.08
CA ILE A 529 -19.51 -25.15 54.24
C ILE A 529 -18.45 -24.78 53.19
N LEU A 530 -17.48 -25.66 52.92
CA LEU A 530 -16.53 -25.48 51.82
C LEU A 530 -17.24 -25.38 50.47
N GLY A 531 -18.24 -26.24 50.22
CA GLY A 531 -19.05 -26.18 49.01
C GLY A 531 -19.75 -24.83 48.85
N VAL A 532 -20.29 -24.25 49.92
CA VAL A 532 -20.86 -22.89 49.88
C VAL A 532 -19.79 -21.84 49.53
N MET A 533 -18.60 -21.93 50.12
CA MET A 533 -17.46 -21.04 49.77
C MET A 533 -17.02 -21.18 48.31
N LEU A 534 -17.04 -22.39 47.74
CA LEU A 534 -16.71 -22.62 46.33
C LEU A 534 -17.79 -22.12 45.39
N MET A 535 -19.07 -22.27 45.78
CA MET A 535 -20.19 -21.74 45.00
C MET A 535 -20.14 -20.21 44.91
N THR A 536 -19.77 -19.50 45.98
CA THR A 536 -19.64 -18.04 45.93
C THR A 536 -18.48 -17.59 45.04
N VAL A 537 -17.32 -18.26 45.10
CA VAL A 537 -16.18 -17.98 44.21
C VAL A 537 -16.53 -18.30 42.75
N SER A 538 -17.17 -19.44 42.50
CA SER A 538 -17.60 -19.84 41.16
C SER A 538 -18.63 -18.87 40.58
N TRP A 539 -19.58 -18.37 41.37
CA TRP A 539 -20.54 -17.36 40.94
C TRP A 539 -19.84 -16.08 40.47
N PHE A 540 -18.87 -15.58 41.25
CA PHE A 540 -18.09 -14.41 40.86
C PHE A 540 -17.29 -14.64 39.57
N LEU A 541 -16.65 -15.81 39.44
CA LEU A 541 -15.92 -16.17 38.22
C LEU A 541 -16.85 -16.27 37.00
N CYS A 542 -18.06 -16.81 37.15
CA CYS A 542 -19.08 -16.82 36.10
C CYS A 542 -19.43 -15.40 35.67
N ALA A 543 -19.75 -14.51 36.63
CA ALA A 543 -20.09 -13.11 36.35
C ALA A 543 -18.94 -12.40 35.60
N TRP A 544 -17.71 -12.61 36.05
CA TRP A 544 -16.53 -12.10 35.38
C TRP A 544 -16.37 -12.65 33.95
N THR A 545 -16.53 -13.97 33.74
CA THR A 545 -16.44 -14.55 32.39
C THR A 545 -17.48 -14.00 31.43
N VAL A 546 -18.71 -13.77 31.90
CA VAL A 546 -19.77 -13.15 31.09
C VAL A 546 -19.38 -11.72 30.71
N GLY A 547 -18.87 -10.93 31.66
CA GLY A 547 -18.38 -9.58 31.37
C GLY A 547 -17.26 -9.55 30.31
N VAL A 548 -16.34 -10.51 30.38
CA VAL A 548 -15.26 -10.64 29.38
C VAL A 548 -15.76 -11.10 28.01
N MET A 549 -16.74 -12.02 27.97
CA MET A 549 -17.36 -12.42 26.71
C MET A 549 -18.12 -11.26 26.07
N GLN A 550 -18.81 -10.43 26.85
CA GLN A 550 -19.48 -9.25 26.34
C GLN A 550 -18.51 -8.17 25.84
N ASN A 551 -17.36 -8.00 26.50
CA ASN A 551 -16.31 -7.08 26.05
C ASN A 551 -15.65 -7.52 24.74
N ARG A 552 -15.59 -8.85 24.49
CA ARG A 552 -15.12 -9.39 23.21
C ARG A 552 -16.01 -8.95 22.04
N ASP A 553 -17.33 -8.97 22.23
CA ASP A 553 -18.29 -8.51 21.20
C ASP A 553 -18.15 -7.01 20.91
N ARG A 554 -17.59 -6.24 21.86
CA ARG A 554 -17.29 -4.81 21.72
C ARG A 554 -15.86 -4.51 21.25
N ASN A 555 -15.15 -5.49 20.69
CA ASN A 555 -13.78 -5.37 20.18
C ASN A 555 -12.72 -4.95 21.23
N ILE A 556 -12.94 -5.22 22.52
CA ILE A 556 -11.91 -5.03 23.55
C ILE A 556 -11.10 -6.34 23.68
N PRO A 557 -9.80 -6.34 23.35
CA PRO A 557 -9.03 -7.58 23.27
C PRO A 557 -8.69 -8.13 24.67
N VAL A 558 -8.91 -9.44 24.85
CA VAL A 558 -8.65 -10.19 26.10
C VAL A 558 -7.16 -10.51 26.29
N PHE A 559 -6.37 -10.39 25.22
CA PHE A 559 -4.90 -10.46 25.25
C PHE A 559 -4.36 -9.20 24.59
N ILE A 560 -3.33 -8.58 25.19
CA ILE A 560 -2.69 -7.39 24.63
C ILE A 560 -1.40 -7.82 23.95
N THR A 561 -1.16 -7.28 22.75
CA THR A 561 0.16 -7.28 22.13
C THR A 561 0.90 -6.04 22.62
N THR A 562 1.92 -6.25 23.44
CA THR A 562 2.80 -5.20 23.93
C THR A 562 4.14 -5.28 23.24
N ASN A 563 4.82 -4.16 23.12
CA ASN A 563 6.11 -4.08 22.45
C ASN A 563 7.22 -4.02 23.49
N THR A 564 8.32 -4.69 23.19
CA THR A 564 9.61 -4.53 23.89
C THR A 564 10.22 -3.16 23.56
N PRO A 565 11.21 -2.67 24.34
CA PRO A 565 11.99 -1.49 23.97
C PRO A 565 12.64 -1.61 22.58
N ASP A 566 12.91 -2.85 22.14
CA ASP A 566 13.46 -3.17 20.81
C ASP A 566 12.38 -3.25 19.70
N GLY A 567 11.14 -2.85 20.00
CA GLY A 567 10.03 -2.82 19.03
C GLY A 567 9.38 -4.18 18.72
N GLN A 568 9.85 -5.28 19.32
CA GLN A 568 9.29 -6.61 19.09
C GLN A 568 8.00 -6.82 19.88
N GLY A 569 6.96 -7.35 19.22
CA GLY A 569 5.67 -7.64 19.84
C GLY A 569 5.68 -8.94 20.65
N PHE A 570 4.99 -8.95 21.79
CA PHE A 570 4.69 -10.14 22.58
C PHE A 570 3.24 -10.12 23.07
N ASN A 571 2.63 -11.31 23.17
CA ASN A 571 1.24 -11.45 23.58
C ASN A 571 1.14 -11.87 25.04
N MET A 572 0.33 -11.17 25.84
CA MET A 572 0.03 -11.54 27.23
C MET A 572 -1.47 -11.46 27.52
N CYS A 573 -1.95 -12.23 28.51
CA CYS A 573 -3.34 -12.14 28.98
C CYS A 573 -3.56 -10.78 29.67
N TYR A 574 -4.64 -10.08 29.31
CA TYR A 574 -4.98 -8.79 29.89
C TYR A 574 -5.35 -8.91 31.37
N LEU A 575 -4.70 -8.08 32.19
CA LEU A 575 -5.02 -7.93 33.61
C LEU A 575 -6.06 -6.84 33.78
N ASP A 576 -7.16 -7.19 34.43
CA ASP A 576 -8.30 -6.29 34.59
C ASP A 576 -8.46 -5.87 36.05
N ARG A 577 -9.25 -4.83 36.32
CA ARG A 577 -9.60 -4.37 37.67
C ARG A 577 -10.17 -5.49 38.54
N TRP A 578 -10.85 -6.45 37.91
CA TRP A 578 -11.34 -7.67 38.54
C TRP A 578 -10.23 -8.53 39.17
N ASP A 579 -9.02 -8.56 38.60
CA ASP A 579 -7.88 -9.28 39.20
C ASP A 579 -7.42 -8.64 40.49
N TYR A 580 -7.40 -7.30 40.54
CA TYR A 580 -7.08 -6.58 41.77
C TYR A 580 -8.13 -6.82 42.85
N MET A 581 -9.42 -6.82 42.50
CA MET A 581 -10.50 -7.15 43.45
C MET A 581 -10.33 -8.56 44.02
N MET A 582 -9.94 -9.52 43.17
CA MET A 582 -9.68 -10.90 43.60
C MET A 582 -8.44 -11.02 44.50
N ALA A 583 -7.35 -10.35 44.14
CA ALA A 583 -6.15 -10.31 44.99
C ALA A 583 -6.44 -9.72 46.38
N VAL A 584 -7.23 -8.64 46.44
CA VAL A 584 -7.67 -8.04 47.71
C VAL A 584 -8.53 -9.02 48.50
N ALA A 585 -9.47 -9.71 47.86
CA ALA A 585 -10.30 -10.72 48.51
C ALA A 585 -9.48 -11.91 49.05
N GLU A 586 -8.49 -12.41 48.29
CA GLU A 586 -7.55 -13.45 48.72
C GLU A 586 -6.76 -13.01 49.96
N LEU A 587 -6.24 -11.77 49.96
CA LEU A 587 -5.46 -11.23 51.07
C LEU A 587 -6.31 -11.04 52.34
N LEU A 588 -7.53 -10.50 52.20
CA LEU A 588 -8.48 -10.40 53.32
C LEU A 588 -8.84 -11.78 53.91
N PHE A 589 -9.01 -12.78 53.04
CA PHE A 589 -9.29 -14.15 53.47
C PHE A 589 -8.11 -14.77 54.24
N LEU A 590 -6.88 -14.56 53.80
CA LEU A 590 -5.68 -15.02 54.51
C LEU A 590 -5.46 -14.28 55.82
N CYS A 591 -5.73 -12.97 55.88
CA CYS A 591 -5.71 -12.18 57.11
C CYS A 591 -6.72 -12.72 58.13
N TRP A 592 -7.93 -13.05 57.69
CA TRP A 592 -8.92 -13.72 58.53
C TRP A 592 -8.43 -15.10 59.00
N GLY A 593 -7.81 -15.88 58.12
CA GLY A 593 -7.17 -17.15 58.47
C GLY A 593 -6.04 -17.01 59.50
N SER A 594 -5.23 -15.96 59.41
CA SER A 594 -4.18 -15.63 60.39
C SER A 594 -4.77 -15.24 61.75
N SER A 595 -5.83 -14.42 61.77
CA SER A 595 -6.59 -14.10 62.99
C SER A 595 -7.20 -15.35 63.63
N LEU A 596 -7.69 -16.30 62.83
CA LEU A 596 -8.19 -17.57 63.35
C LEU A 596 -7.05 -18.42 63.95
N TRP A 597 -5.87 -18.39 63.34
CA TRP A 597 -4.69 -19.07 63.87
C TRP A 597 -4.23 -18.49 65.21
N THR A 598 -4.24 -17.16 65.39
CA THR A 598 -3.85 -16.56 66.68
C THR A 598 -4.77 -17.02 67.82
N ALA A 599 -6.07 -17.20 67.54
CA ALA A 599 -7.03 -17.78 68.49
C ALA A 599 -6.82 -19.28 68.76
N VAL A 600 -6.32 -20.04 67.78
CA VAL A 600 -6.06 -21.50 67.90
C VAL A 600 -4.68 -21.81 68.48
N ARG A 601 -3.70 -20.90 68.41
CA ARG A 601 -2.33 -21.12 68.89
C ARG A 601 -2.20 -21.67 70.33
N PRO A 602 -2.99 -21.25 71.34
CA PRO A 602 -2.86 -21.77 72.71
C PRO A 602 -3.43 -23.18 72.88
N VAL A 603 -4.07 -23.74 71.86
CA VAL A 603 -4.80 -25.01 71.93
C VAL A 603 -3.85 -26.22 71.81
N PRO A 604 -3.76 -27.10 72.83
CA PRO A 604 -2.95 -28.31 72.75
C PRO A 604 -3.62 -29.32 71.80
N SER A 605 -2.89 -29.76 70.78
CA SER A 605 -3.39 -30.68 69.75
C SER A 605 -2.41 -31.82 69.51
N ALA A 606 -2.94 -32.98 69.09
CA ALA A 606 -2.11 -34.12 68.75
C ALA A 606 -1.15 -33.74 67.59
N PHE A 607 0.13 -34.05 67.74
CA PHE A 607 1.18 -33.83 66.73
C PHE A 607 1.42 -32.37 66.31
N HIS A 608 1.00 -31.37 67.10
CA HIS A 608 1.18 -29.94 66.79
C HIS A 608 0.66 -29.52 65.38
N GLU A 609 -0.35 -30.21 64.88
CA GLU A 609 -0.92 -30.02 63.54
C GLU A 609 -1.35 -28.56 63.21
N PRO A 610 -1.99 -27.80 64.13
CA PRO A 610 -2.32 -26.39 63.92
C PRO A 610 -1.10 -25.47 63.77
N ARG A 611 0.07 -25.87 64.29
CA ARG A 611 1.28 -25.07 64.13
C ARG A 611 1.71 -25.02 62.66
N TYR A 612 1.72 -26.17 61.98
CA TYR A 612 2.14 -26.29 60.59
C TYR A 612 1.15 -25.65 59.61
N MET A 613 -0.15 -25.81 59.85
CA MET A 613 -1.19 -25.12 59.08
C MET A 613 -1.13 -23.60 59.25
N GLY A 614 -0.83 -23.12 60.46
CA GLY A 614 -0.57 -21.70 60.69
C GLY A 614 0.62 -21.19 59.90
N ILE A 615 1.75 -21.90 59.94
CA ILE A 615 2.94 -21.55 59.15
C ILE A 615 2.62 -21.49 57.66
N ALA A 616 1.81 -22.42 57.13
CA ALA A 616 1.38 -22.40 55.73
C ALA A 616 0.59 -21.12 55.37
N ILE A 617 -0.38 -20.71 56.20
CA ILE A 617 -1.15 -19.47 55.98
C ILE A 617 -0.24 -18.23 56.01
N HIS A 618 0.71 -18.15 56.95
CA HIS A 618 1.61 -17.00 57.04
C HIS A 618 2.61 -16.94 55.88
N ASN A 619 3.13 -18.09 55.43
CA ASN A 619 4.00 -18.17 54.27
C ASN A 619 3.27 -17.70 53.00
N GLU A 620 2.04 -18.15 52.79
CA GLU A 620 1.23 -17.70 51.66
C GLU A 620 0.94 -16.20 51.74
N LEU A 621 0.54 -15.69 52.92
CA LEU A 621 0.25 -14.27 53.12
C LEU A 621 1.47 -13.40 52.80
N LEU A 622 2.67 -13.83 53.21
CA LEU A 622 3.92 -13.13 52.93
C LEU A 622 4.28 -13.19 51.44
N LEU A 623 4.19 -14.36 50.81
CA LEU A 623 4.52 -14.52 49.40
C LEU A 623 3.54 -13.78 48.49
N SER A 624 2.24 -13.86 48.78
CA SER A 624 1.19 -13.15 48.05
C SER A 624 1.34 -11.64 48.18
N SER A 625 1.60 -11.11 49.39
CA SER A 625 1.79 -9.66 49.56
C SER A 625 3.02 -9.15 48.82
N LEU A 626 4.12 -9.91 48.88
CA LEU A 626 5.36 -9.58 48.17
C LEU A 626 5.15 -9.57 46.65
N PHE A 627 4.46 -10.58 46.11
CA PHE A 627 4.14 -10.68 44.69
C PHE A 627 3.28 -9.51 44.20
N HIS A 628 2.25 -9.12 44.97
CA HIS A 628 1.39 -7.99 44.61
C HIS A 628 2.04 -6.62 44.80
N LEU A 629 3.12 -6.52 45.57
CA LEU A 629 3.86 -5.26 45.77
C LEU A 629 4.94 -5.03 44.69
N PHE A 630 5.56 -6.10 44.17
CA PHE A 630 6.56 -6.02 43.11
C PHE A 630 6.00 -6.04 41.69
N ARG A 631 4.76 -6.47 41.53
CA ARG A 631 4.04 -6.46 40.26
C ARG A 631 3.47 -5.08 39.98
#